data_AF-A0A2G4IG89-F1
#
_entry.id   AF-A0A2G4IG89-F1
#
_cell.length_a   1.000
_cell.length_b   1.000
_cell.length_c   1.000
_cell.angle_alpha   90.00
_cell.angle_beta   90.00
_cell.angle_gamma   90.00
#
_symmetry.space_group_name_H-M   'P 1'
#
loop_
_entity.id
_entity.type
_entity.pdbx_description
1 polymer ?
#
loop_
_entity_poly.entity_id
_entity_poly.type
_entity_poly.pdbx_seq_one_letter_code
_entity_poly.pdbx_strand_id
1 'polypeptide(L)'
;MRTAQGAWHRLRCRGDRGHGRWWRIPCVANSLVSGAIAWGPSRRIRPTPSRRPHTSDRPHGGRPSTARPQKRDRIRGRAAVQLGRAGAEQVSESQSSPLRTLRPALFLDRDGTIIRDTGYLRDPNAVELMSGVATALRLAQQLHWPVIVITNQSGLARGLIKPAEYDAVRKRTGALLAEFGARIDAEYFCPHHPDFSGPCDCRKPGIALYEQAIRDHAIDAARSGFIGDRWRDVAPALHFGGRGILVPGPGTPLDEINRAQAECRVAPTLQAAIEAAIEAAIGRVA
;
A
#
# COMPACT_ATOMS: atom_id res chain seq x y z
N MET A 1 22.79 -0.71 -31.77
CA MET A 1 22.00 0.05 -30.79
C MET A 1 20.59 -0.54 -30.75
N ARG A 2 20.28 -1.40 -29.77
CA ARG A 2 18.93 -1.97 -29.57
C ARG A 2 18.35 -1.34 -28.31
N THR A 3 17.25 -0.62 -28.45
CA THR A 3 16.47 -0.06 -27.34
C THR A 3 15.75 -1.19 -26.60
N ALA A 4 16.05 -1.36 -25.32
CA ALA A 4 15.33 -2.27 -24.44
C ALA A 4 13.94 -1.68 -24.14
N GLN A 5 12.93 -2.13 -24.88
CA GLN A 5 11.54 -1.97 -24.47
C GLN A 5 11.29 -2.86 -23.26
N GLY A 6 11.21 -2.25 -22.07
CA GLY A 6 10.74 -2.93 -20.87
C GLY A 6 9.30 -3.36 -21.07
N ALA A 7 9.07 -4.67 -21.17
CA ALA A 7 7.75 -5.27 -21.31
C ALA A 7 6.96 -5.12 -19.99
N TRP A 8 6.09 -4.11 -19.92
CA TRP A 8 5.06 -3.99 -18.89
C TRP A 8 3.89 -4.89 -19.30
N HIS A 9 3.82 -6.11 -18.77
CA HIS A 9 2.73 -7.02 -19.11
C HIS A 9 1.38 -6.52 -18.61
N ARG A 10 0.38 -6.64 -19.49
CA ARG A 10 -1.03 -6.24 -19.35
C ARG A 10 -1.67 -6.72 -18.04
N LEU A 11 -2.40 -5.79 -17.43
CA LEU A 11 -3.43 -6.00 -16.42
C LEU A 11 -4.39 -7.14 -16.77
N ARG A 12 -4.52 -8.12 -15.86
CA ARG A 12 -5.73 -8.95 -15.71
C ARG A 12 -6.00 -9.17 -14.22
N CYS A 13 -7.22 -8.83 -13.80
CA CYS A 13 -7.75 -9.20 -12.49
C CYS A 13 -8.82 -10.29 -12.63
N ARG A 14 -8.79 -11.20 -11.64
CA ARG A 14 -9.64 -12.36 -11.32
C ARG A 14 -9.70 -13.50 -12.34
N GLY A 15 -9.08 -14.62 -11.95
CA GLY A 15 -9.33 -15.94 -12.53
C GLY A 15 -8.14 -16.91 -12.56
N ASP A 16 -6.91 -16.47 -12.30
CA ASP A 16 -5.74 -17.30 -12.58
C ASP A 16 -5.02 -17.76 -11.31
N ARG A 17 -5.12 -19.06 -11.02
CA ARG A 17 -4.20 -19.76 -10.11
C ARG A 17 -2.87 -19.89 -10.84
N GLY A 18 -2.12 -18.79 -10.91
CA GLY A 18 -0.81 -18.74 -11.53
C GLY A 18 0.06 -17.76 -10.78
N HIS A 19 1.17 -18.26 -10.21
CA HIS A 19 2.20 -17.49 -9.54
C HIS A 19 2.84 -16.47 -10.49
N GLY A 20 2.21 -15.33 -10.69
CA GLY A 20 2.82 -14.19 -11.36
C GLY A 20 3.55 -13.32 -10.35
N ARG A 21 4.83 -13.05 -10.59
CA ARG A 21 5.61 -12.06 -9.84
C ARG A 21 5.17 -10.67 -10.29
N TRP A 22 4.67 -9.84 -9.38
CA TRP A 22 4.17 -8.52 -9.74
C TRP A 22 4.51 -7.44 -8.69
N TRP A 23 4.83 -6.25 -9.19
CA TRP A 23 4.84 -4.93 -8.52
C TRP A 23 5.85 -4.62 -7.41
N ARG A 24 6.88 -5.46 -7.19
CA ARG A 24 8.02 -5.10 -6.34
C ARG A 24 9.10 -4.45 -7.20
N ILE A 25 9.43 -3.19 -6.93
CA ILE A 25 10.61 -2.55 -7.53
C ILE A 25 11.62 -2.29 -6.40
N PRO A 26 12.80 -2.95 -6.40
CA PRO A 26 13.84 -2.63 -5.45
C PRO A 26 14.33 -1.19 -5.69
N CYS A 27 14.56 -0.43 -4.61
CA CYS A 27 15.21 0.87 -4.70
C CYS A 27 16.73 0.63 -4.76
N VAL A 28 17.31 0.70 -5.96
CA VAL A 28 18.77 0.78 -6.12
C VAL A 28 19.17 2.25 -6.06
N ALA A 29 19.96 2.62 -5.05
CA ALA A 29 20.52 3.96 -4.92
C ALA A 29 21.53 4.19 -6.06
N ASN A 30 21.30 5.23 -6.87
CA ASN A 30 22.25 5.66 -7.90
C ASN A 30 22.80 7.03 -7.51
N SER A 31 24.13 7.16 -7.52
CA SER A 31 24.89 8.31 -7.05
C SER A 31 24.63 9.61 -7.84
N LEU A 32 24.40 10.67 -7.08
CA LEU A 32 24.79 12.09 -7.24
C LEU A 32 24.89 12.69 -8.65
N VAL A 33 24.00 13.64 -8.97
CA VAL A 33 24.35 14.90 -9.66
C VAL A 33 23.45 16.03 -9.13
N SER A 34 24.09 17.08 -8.58
CA SER A 34 23.48 18.30 -8.05
C SER A 34 23.10 19.30 -9.15
N GLY A 35 22.01 20.05 -8.96
CA GLY A 35 21.67 21.20 -9.80
C GLY A 35 20.39 21.90 -9.32
N ALA A 36 20.54 23.05 -8.66
CA ALA A 36 19.47 23.86 -8.11
C ALA A 36 18.96 24.89 -9.13
N ILE A 37 17.64 25.08 -9.26
CA ILE A 37 17.03 26.30 -9.81
C ILE A 37 15.74 26.63 -9.04
N ALA A 38 15.65 27.87 -8.57
CA ALA A 38 14.55 28.47 -7.82
C ALA A 38 13.62 29.27 -8.76
N TRP A 39 12.29 29.22 -8.55
CA TRP A 39 11.33 30.19 -9.11
C TRP A 39 10.20 30.51 -8.12
N GLY A 40 9.95 31.81 -7.96
CA GLY A 40 8.93 32.41 -7.09
C GLY A 40 7.52 32.48 -7.71
N PRO A 41 6.54 33.11 -7.01
CA PRO A 41 5.14 32.70 -7.06
C PRO A 41 4.25 33.61 -7.92
N SER A 42 3.16 33.06 -8.47
CA SER A 42 2.07 33.87 -9.05
C SER A 42 0.67 33.28 -8.85
N ARG A 43 -0.05 33.98 -7.96
CA ARG A 43 -1.43 34.51 -8.02
C ARG A 43 -2.63 33.58 -8.28
N ARG A 44 -3.58 33.72 -7.34
CA ARG A 44 -4.93 33.13 -7.24
C ARG A 44 -5.83 33.55 -8.39
N ILE A 45 -6.62 32.59 -8.88
CA ILE A 45 -7.81 32.81 -9.73
C ILE A 45 -9.05 32.45 -8.90
N ARG A 46 -10.06 33.33 -8.90
CA ARG A 46 -11.37 33.12 -8.26
C ARG A 46 -12.29 32.32 -9.19
N PRO A 47 -13.08 31.35 -8.70
CA PRO A 47 -14.15 30.73 -9.48
C PRO A 47 -15.52 31.38 -9.22
N THR A 48 -16.32 31.47 -10.29
CA THR A 48 -17.73 31.89 -10.32
C THR A 48 -18.68 30.72 -10.00
N PRO A 49 -19.92 30.99 -9.52
CA PRO A 49 -20.80 29.95 -8.98
C PRO A 49 -21.66 29.27 -10.08
N SER A 50 -21.70 27.93 -10.07
CA SER A 50 -22.62 27.13 -10.89
C SER A 50 -23.84 26.65 -10.09
N ARG A 51 -24.95 26.56 -10.81
CA ARG A 51 -26.35 26.35 -10.39
C ARG A 51 -26.62 25.03 -9.64
N ARG A 52 -27.66 25.08 -8.80
CA ARG A 52 -28.23 23.96 -8.02
C ARG A 52 -29.01 22.95 -8.90
N PRO A 53 -29.18 21.70 -8.44
CA PRO A 53 -29.71 20.59 -9.23
C PRO A 53 -31.22 20.37 -9.10
N HIS A 54 -31.72 19.60 -10.07
CA HIS A 54 -33.10 19.13 -10.27
C HIS A 54 -33.60 18.21 -9.14
N THR A 55 -34.89 18.34 -8.85
CA THR A 55 -35.67 17.56 -7.89
C THR A 55 -36.02 16.17 -8.44
N SER A 56 -35.89 15.17 -7.58
CA SER A 56 -36.28 13.78 -7.81
C SER A 56 -37.72 13.54 -7.35
N ASP A 57 -38.54 12.94 -8.21
CA ASP A 57 -39.85 12.38 -7.84
C ASP A 57 -39.87 10.84 -8.03
N ARG A 58 -40.28 10.15 -6.96
CA ARG A 58 -40.79 8.78 -6.85
C ARG A 58 -41.78 8.81 -5.68
N PRO A 59 -42.90 8.06 -5.69
CA PRO A 59 -42.89 6.66 -5.20
C PRO A 59 -43.96 5.73 -5.85
N HIS A 60 -43.65 4.44 -6.08
CA HIS A 60 -44.02 3.20 -5.34
C HIS A 60 -45.43 2.60 -5.54
N GLY A 61 -45.41 1.27 -5.77
CA GLY A 61 -46.52 0.29 -5.69
C GLY A 61 -46.34 -0.76 -6.80
N GLY A 62 -46.44 -2.09 -6.65
CA GLY A 62 -46.78 -3.00 -5.57
C GLY A 62 -46.52 -4.46 -6.07
N ARG A 63 -46.42 -5.39 -5.12
CA ARG A 63 -46.13 -6.86 -5.19
C ARG A 63 -47.29 -7.71 -5.80
N PRO A 64 -47.32 -9.07 -5.71
CA PRO A 64 -46.35 -10.17 -5.95
C PRO A 64 -46.98 -11.39 -6.71
N SER A 65 -46.20 -12.41 -7.11
CA SER A 65 -46.68 -13.83 -7.20
C SER A 65 -45.50 -14.84 -7.20
N THR A 66 -45.37 -15.71 -6.18
CA THR A 66 -45.78 -17.13 -6.02
C THR A 66 -44.92 -18.22 -6.70
N ALA A 67 -44.17 -18.94 -5.84
CA ALA A 67 -44.04 -20.40 -5.68
C ALA A 67 -43.66 -21.36 -6.85
N ARG A 68 -42.57 -22.13 -6.67
CA ARG A 68 -42.58 -23.61 -6.40
C ARG A 68 -41.16 -24.21 -6.24
N PRO A 69 -40.94 -25.20 -5.35
CA PRO A 69 -39.70 -25.99 -5.29
C PRO A 69 -39.88 -27.43 -5.80
N GLN A 70 -38.83 -28.05 -6.35
CA GLN A 70 -38.80 -29.50 -6.63
C GLN A 70 -37.46 -30.17 -6.27
N LYS A 71 -37.63 -31.26 -5.51
CA LYS A 71 -36.86 -32.51 -5.25
C LYS A 71 -35.38 -32.58 -5.70
N ARG A 72 -34.43 -32.91 -4.80
CA ARG A 72 -34.04 -34.26 -4.27
C ARG A 72 -33.57 -35.22 -5.35
N ASP A 73 -32.32 -35.67 -5.24
CA ASP A 73 -31.99 -37.11 -5.27
C ASP A 73 -30.69 -37.44 -4.51
N ARG A 74 -30.70 -38.62 -3.89
CA ARG A 74 -29.65 -39.33 -3.14
C ARG A 74 -29.35 -40.61 -3.93
N ILE A 75 -28.12 -41.14 -3.86
CA ILE A 75 -27.70 -42.57 -3.81
C ILE A 75 -26.15 -42.55 -3.83
N ARG A 76 -25.42 -42.88 -2.74
CA ARG A 76 -24.96 -44.20 -2.22
C ARG A 76 -24.15 -45.05 -3.21
N GLY A 77 -22.88 -45.30 -2.87
CA GLY A 77 -22.06 -46.39 -3.41
C GLY A 77 -20.79 -46.60 -2.57
N ARG A 78 -20.69 -47.76 -1.91
CA ARG A 78 -19.54 -48.28 -1.14
C ARG A 78 -18.65 -49.14 -2.06
N ALA A 79 -17.34 -49.19 -1.80
CA ALA A 79 -16.44 -50.36 -1.88
C ALA A 79 -15.02 -49.84 -1.52
N ALA A 80 -14.23 -50.35 -0.57
CA ALA A 80 -13.78 -51.70 -0.21
C ALA A 80 -12.24 -51.72 -0.34
N VAL A 81 -11.60 -51.76 0.83
CA VAL A 81 -10.33 -52.40 1.21
C VAL A 81 -9.35 -52.82 0.09
N GLN A 82 -8.12 -52.34 0.18
CA GLN A 82 -6.94 -53.10 -0.25
C GLN A 82 -5.75 -52.82 0.68
N LEU A 83 -5.35 -53.87 1.41
CA LEU A 83 -4.10 -53.93 2.19
C LEU A 83 -2.93 -54.05 1.19
N GLY A 84 -2.07 -53.03 1.18
CA GLY A 84 -0.87 -52.95 0.34
C GLY A 84 0.38 -52.79 1.21
N ARG A 85 1.37 -53.64 0.94
CA ARG A 85 2.60 -53.89 1.70
C ARG A 85 3.56 -52.69 1.76
N ALA A 86 4.25 -52.62 2.91
CA ALA A 86 5.63 -52.17 3.13
C ALA A 86 6.35 -51.49 1.94
N GLY A 87 6.56 -50.18 2.08
CA GLY A 87 7.62 -49.43 1.41
C GLY A 87 8.16 -48.43 2.44
N ALA A 88 9.38 -48.66 2.92
CA ALA A 88 10.13 -47.70 3.71
C ALA A 88 10.52 -46.54 2.77
N GLU A 89 9.63 -45.57 2.61
CA GLU A 89 9.94 -44.34 1.90
C GLU A 89 10.73 -43.45 2.86
N GLN A 90 12.01 -43.30 2.54
CA GLN A 90 12.89 -42.37 3.21
C GLN A 90 12.28 -40.97 3.12
N VAL A 91 11.75 -40.49 4.25
CA VAL A 91 11.38 -39.10 4.42
C VAL A 91 12.68 -38.32 4.37
N SER A 92 12.99 -37.78 3.20
CA SER A 92 14.13 -36.89 3.01
C SER A 92 13.93 -35.71 3.95
N GLU A 93 14.77 -35.64 4.96
CA GLU A 93 14.85 -34.57 5.95
C GLU A 93 15.03 -33.25 5.19
N SER A 94 13.91 -32.53 5.04
CA SER A 94 13.90 -31.24 4.37
C SER A 94 14.76 -30.31 5.20
N GLN A 95 15.94 -29.97 4.68
CA GLN A 95 16.85 -29.04 5.32
C GLN A 95 16.09 -27.75 5.65
N SER A 96 15.87 -27.53 6.93
CA SER A 96 15.22 -26.35 7.46
C SER A 96 16.14 -25.16 7.21
N SER A 97 15.75 -24.31 6.27
CA SER A 97 16.31 -22.97 6.13
C SER A 97 16.25 -22.30 7.50
N PRO A 98 17.31 -21.61 7.97
CA PRO A 98 17.32 -21.01 9.30
C PRO A 98 16.06 -20.16 9.47
N LEU A 99 15.30 -20.43 10.54
CA LEU A 99 14.07 -19.70 10.86
C LEU A 99 14.41 -18.21 10.82
N ARG A 100 13.95 -17.51 9.77
CA ARG A 100 14.15 -16.06 9.66
C ARG A 100 13.39 -15.44 10.82
N THR A 101 14.10 -14.91 11.80
CA THR A 101 13.49 -14.12 12.87
C THR A 101 12.75 -12.96 12.22
N LEU A 102 11.42 -12.95 12.37
CA LEU A 102 10.59 -11.87 11.86
C LEU A 102 10.98 -10.58 12.58
N ARG A 103 11.10 -9.48 11.83
CA ARG A 103 11.45 -8.17 12.38
C ARG A 103 10.35 -7.15 12.12
N PRO A 104 10.13 -6.18 13.02
CA PRO A 104 9.17 -5.11 12.75
C PRO A 104 9.61 -4.24 11.56
N ALA A 105 8.66 -3.54 10.96
CA ALA A 105 8.86 -2.63 9.84
C ALA A 105 8.04 -1.35 10.01
N LEU A 106 8.31 -0.38 9.14
CA LEU A 106 7.42 0.75 8.91
C LEU A 106 6.77 0.63 7.53
N PHE A 107 5.44 0.59 7.49
CA PHE A 107 4.66 0.74 6.28
C PHE A 107 4.19 2.19 6.18
N LEU A 108 4.63 2.90 5.15
CA LEU A 108 4.37 4.33 4.98
C LEU A 108 3.56 4.60 3.71
N ASP A 109 2.62 5.55 3.76
CA ASP A 109 2.15 6.20 2.52
C ASP A 109 3.25 7.09 1.93
N ARG A 110 3.12 7.41 0.64
CA ARG A 110 4.03 8.27 -0.10
C ARG A 110 3.53 9.71 -0.16
N ASP A 111 2.43 9.94 -0.87
CA ASP A 111 1.88 11.25 -1.15
C ASP A 111 1.16 11.76 0.10
N GLY A 112 1.50 12.96 0.59
CA GLY A 112 0.97 13.52 1.85
C GLY A 112 1.77 13.11 3.09
N THR A 113 2.62 12.09 2.99
CA THR A 113 3.38 11.53 4.12
C THR A 113 4.90 11.67 3.94
N ILE A 114 5.48 11.13 2.86
CA ILE A 114 6.91 11.24 2.52
C ILE A 114 7.15 12.46 1.63
N ILE A 115 6.26 12.69 0.67
CA ILE A 115 6.32 13.81 -0.26
C ILE A 115 5.02 14.61 -0.21
N ARG A 116 5.05 15.87 -0.66
CA ARG A 116 3.83 16.68 -0.77
C ARG A 116 2.81 16.03 -1.71
N ASP A 117 1.55 15.94 -1.27
CA ASP A 117 0.45 15.52 -2.13
C ASP A 117 0.04 16.63 -3.11
N THR A 118 0.17 16.36 -4.40
CA THR A 118 -0.30 17.23 -5.50
C THR A 118 -1.38 16.55 -6.36
N GLY A 119 -1.94 15.44 -5.89
CA GLY A 119 -2.96 14.63 -6.55
C GLY A 119 -2.44 13.70 -7.64
N TYR A 120 -1.76 14.22 -8.67
CA TYR A 120 -1.22 13.44 -9.79
C TYR A 120 0.21 13.86 -10.13
N LEU A 121 1.14 13.66 -9.20
CA LEU A 121 2.54 14.00 -9.39
C LEU A 121 3.17 13.14 -10.48
N ARG A 122 3.52 13.78 -11.61
CA ARG A 122 4.15 13.14 -12.78
C ARG A 122 5.52 13.72 -13.13
N ASP A 123 5.79 14.95 -12.68
CA ASP A 123 7.07 15.62 -12.92
C ASP A 123 8.02 15.34 -11.75
N PRO A 124 9.16 14.66 -11.96
CA PRO A 124 10.15 14.44 -10.90
C PRO A 124 10.67 15.76 -10.31
N ASN A 125 10.74 16.85 -11.07
CA ASN A 125 11.24 18.13 -10.55
C ASN A 125 10.29 18.79 -9.56
N ALA A 126 9.03 18.38 -9.53
CA ALA A 126 8.02 18.84 -8.58
C ALA A 126 7.98 17.99 -7.30
N VAL A 127 8.89 17.02 -7.14
CA VAL A 127 8.99 16.22 -5.90
C VAL A 127 9.53 17.08 -4.77
N GLU A 128 8.72 17.28 -3.75
CA GLU A 128 9.09 17.95 -2.50
C GLU A 128 8.94 16.97 -1.33
N LEU A 129 10.03 16.72 -0.59
CA LEU A 129 9.97 15.94 0.64
C LEU A 129 9.18 16.70 1.72
N MET A 130 8.39 15.99 2.51
CA MET A 130 7.78 16.57 3.70
C MET A 130 8.87 16.89 4.74
N SER A 131 8.62 17.91 5.57
CA SER A 131 9.60 18.38 6.55
C SER A 131 9.97 17.28 7.55
N GLY A 132 11.28 17.10 7.79
CA GLY A 132 11.79 16.14 8.76
C GLY A 132 11.71 14.65 8.36
N VAL A 133 11.20 14.31 7.17
CA VAL A 133 11.03 12.92 6.74
C VAL A 133 12.33 12.13 6.79
N ALA A 134 13.41 12.67 6.22
CA ALA A 134 14.69 11.96 6.19
C ALA A 134 15.21 11.64 7.60
N THR A 135 15.12 12.61 8.51
CA THR A 135 15.48 12.42 9.93
C THR A 135 14.62 11.34 10.58
N ALA A 136 13.30 11.36 10.34
CA ALA A 136 12.38 10.39 10.89
C ALA A 136 12.67 8.97 10.38
N LEU A 137 12.95 8.79 9.09
CA LEU A 137 13.27 7.48 8.51
C LEU A 137 14.59 6.92 9.04
N ARG A 138 15.56 7.78 9.39
CA ARG A 138 16.85 7.34 9.96
C ARG A 138 16.70 6.65 11.31
N LEU A 139 15.67 6.99 12.10
CA LEU A 139 15.36 6.30 13.36
C LEU A 139 15.06 4.81 13.11
N ALA A 140 14.27 4.51 12.08
CA ALA A 140 13.97 3.13 11.69
C ALA A 140 15.21 2.39 11.18
N GLN A 141 16.06 3.07 10.41
CA GLN A 141 17.30 2.50 9.88
C GLN A 141 18.29 2.12 10.98
N GLN A 142 18.40 2.93 12.04
CA GLN A 142 19.24 2.63 13.23
C GLN A 142 18.79 1.35 13.94
N LEU A 143 17.50 1.04 13.88
CA LEU A 143 16.92 -0.19 14.43
C LEU A 143 16.89 -1.36 13.44
N HIS A 144 17.42 -1.18 12.23
CA HIS A 144 17.35 -2.15 11.14
C HIS A 144 15.91 -2.55 10.73
N TRP A 145 14.95 -1.67 10.98
CA TRP A 145 13.57 -1.83 10.53
C TRP A 145 13.47 -1.41 9.06
N PRO A 146 12.95 -2.28 8.18
CA PRO A 146 12.76 -1.89 6.79
C PRO A 146 11.66 -0.82 6.69
N VAL A 147 11.94 0.21 5.90
CA VAL A 147 11.00 1.25 5.50
C VAL A 147 10.36 0.82 4.17
N ILE A 148 9.08 0.47 4.22
CA ILE A 148 8.30 -0.02 3.10
C ILE A 148 7.24 1.01 2.72
N VAL A 149 7.23 1.46 1.48
CA VAL A 149 6.19 2.37 0.98
C VAL A 149 5.06 1.57 0.35
N ILE A 150 3.81 1.86 0.74
CA ILE A 150 2.59 1.32 0.14
C ILE A 150 1.72 2.49 -0.34
N THR A 151 1.52 2.63 -1.65
CA THR A 151 0.83 3.82 -2.21
C THR A 151 -0.26 3.48 -3.24
N ASN A 152 -1.31 4.32 -3.30
CA ASN A 152 -2.37 4.23 -4.31
C ASN A 152 -2.08 5.18 -5.47
N GLN A 153 -1.77 4.66 -6.66
CA GLN A 153 -1.40 5.45 -7.85
C GLN A 153 -2.47 5.36 -8.94
N SER A 154 -3.69 5.82 -8.62
CA SER A 154 -4.84 5.76 -9.55
C SER A 154 -4.68 6.61 -10.80
N GLY A 155 -3.71 7.52 -10.85
CA GLY A 155 -3.37 8.26 -12.07
C GLY A 155 -2.96 7.35 -13.22
N LEU A 156 -2.43 6.15 -12.93
CA LEU A 156 -2.08 5.14 -13.92
C LEU A 156 -3.33 4.56 -14.62
N ALA A 157 -4.30 4.05 -13.86
CA ALA A 157 -5.56 3.54 -14.44
C ALA A 157 -6.37 4.63 -15.18
N ARG A 158 -6.25 5.90 -14.74
CA ARG A 158 -6.92 7.04 -15.37
C ARG A 158 -6.17 7.59 -16.60
N GLY A 159 -4.97 7.09 -16.92
CA GLY A 159 -4.13 7.61 -17.99
C GLY A 159 -3.58 9.03 -17.75
N LEU A 160 -3.64 9.52 -16.51
CA LEU A 160 -3.13 10.85 -16.10
C LEU A 160 -1.63 10.84 -15.82
N ILE A 161 -1.10 9.67 -15.50
CA ILE A 161 0.32 9.42 -15.24
C ILE A 161 0.74 8.23 -16.11
N LYS A 162 1.87 8.34 -16.79
CA LYS A 162 2.49 7.22 -17.50
C LYS A 162 3.37 6.41 -16.55
N PRO A 163 3.55 5.09 -16.78
CA PRO A 163 4.45 4.28 -15.95
C PRO A 163 5.88 4.83 -15.83
N ALA A 164 6.42 5.40 -16.92
CA ALA A 164 7.74 6.03 -16.92
C ALA A 164 7.80 7.32 -16.06
N GLU A 165 6.71 8.09 -16.01
CA GLU A 165 6.61 9.29 -15.18
C GLU A 165 6.54 8.91 -13.69
N TYR A 166 5.76 7.88 -13.35
CA TYR A 166 5.72 7.32 -12.01
C TYR A 166 7.10 6.83 -11.55
N ASP A 167 7.81 6.08 -12.40
CA ASP A 167 9.15 5.59 -12.07
C ASP A 167 10.18 6.73 -11.92
N ALA A 168 10.07 7.79 -12.74
CA ALA A 168 10.91 8.98 -12.60
C ALA A 168 10.68 9.70 -11.26
N VAL A 169 9.41 9.90 -10.87
CA VAL A 169 9.04 10.48 -9.56
C VAL A 169 9.58 9.62 -8.42
N ARG A 170 9.36 8.31 -8.46
CA ARG A 170 9.87 7.35 -7.46
C ARG A 170 11.39 7.45 -7.31
N LYS A 171 12.13 7.44 -8.43
CA LYS A 171 13.60 7.55 -8.43
C LYS A 171 14.04 8.88 -7.82
N ARG A 172 13.36 9.97 -8.16
CA ARG A 172 13.69 11.30 -7.60
C ARG A 172 13.41 11.37 -6.10
N THR A 173 12.31 10.79 -5.61
CA THR A 173 12.05 10.67 -4.17
C THR A 173 13.17 9.91 -3.46
N GLY A 174 13.61 8.77 -4.00
CA GLY A 174 14.71 8.00 -3.45
C GLY A 174 16.05 8.77 -3.43
N ALA A 175 16.36 9.50 -4.51
CA ALA A 175 17.56 10.32 -4.60
C ALA A 175 17.57 11.45 -3.56
N LEU A 176 16.45 12.17 -3.41
CA LEU A 176 16.31 13.24 -2.42
C LEU A 176 16.47 12.71 -0.99
N LEU A 177 15.91 11.55 -0.66
CA LEU A 177 16.09 10.94 0.66
C LEU A 177 17.56 10.54 0.91
N ALA A 178 18.23 10.01 -0.11
CA ALA A 178 19.61 9.58 -0.03
C ALA A 178 20.58 10.76 0.22
N GLU A 179 20.28 11.96 -0.30
CA GLU A 179 21.03 13.19 0.00
C GLU A 179 21.10 13.49 1.51
N PHE A 180 20.14 13.00 2.30
CA PHE A 180 20.07 13.15 3.76
C PHE A 180 20.36 11.83 4.52
N GLY A 181 20.89 10.80 3.84
CA GLY A 181 21.22 9.50 4.42
C GLY A 181 20.02 8.62 4.75
N ALA A 182 18.81 8.98 4.31
CA ALA A 182 17.61 8.18 4.46
C ALA A 182 17.37 7.30 3.21
N ARG A 183 16.65 6.19 3.38
CA ARG A 183 16.32 5.28 2.26
C ARG A 183 14.96 4.63 2.46
N ILE A 184 14.35 4.28 1.33
CA ILE A 184 13.18 3.39 1.25
C ILE A 184 13.71 2.02 0.82
N ASP A 185 13.43 0.96 1.58
CA ASP A 185 13.94 -0.38 1.28
C ASP A 185 13.11 -1.09 0.20
N ALA A 186 11.80 -0.79 0.13
CA ALA A 186 10.95 -1.19 -1.00
C ALA A 186 9.71 -0.30 -1.14
N GLU A 187 9.17 -0.25 -2.36
CA GLU A 187 7.91 0.42 -2.67
C GLU A 187 6.98 -0.54 -3.42
N TYR A 188 5.73 -0.57 -2.97
CA TYR A 188 4.62 -1.29 -3.59
C TYR A 188 3.51 -0.29 -3.90
N PHE A 189 2.90 -0.41 -5.07
CA PHE A 189 1.86 0.51 -5.50
C PHE A 189 0.67 -0.20 -6.12
N CYS A 190 -0.51 0.37 -5.91
CA CYS A 190 -1.72 -0.04 -6.60
C CYS A 190 -2.01 0.92 -7.78
N PRO A 191 -1.95 0.47 -9.04
CA PRO A 191 -2.26 1.32 -10.20
C PRO A 191 -3.77 1.52 -10.44
N HIS A 192 -4.62 0.79 -9.72
CA HIS A 192 -6.03 0.62 -10.03
C HIS A 192 -6.92 1.76 -9.52
N HIS A 193 -8.07 1.94 -10.19
CA HIS A 193 -9.17 2.78 -9.75
C HIS A 193 -10.50 2.02 -9.96
N PRO A 194 -11.42 1.98 -8.96
CA PRO A 194 -12.68 1.23 -9.06
C PRO A 194 -13.45 1.48 -10.36
N ASP A 195 -13.60 2.76 -10.74
CA ASP A 195 -14.38 3.13 -11.93
C ASP A 195 -13.68 2.88 -13.28
N PHE A 196 -12.35 2.68 -13.29
CA PHE A 196 -11.59 2.55 -14.55
C PHE A 196 -11.06 1.14 -14.77
N SER A 197 -10.66 0.44 -13.70
CA SER A 197 -10.07 -0.89 -13.76
C SER A 197 -10.86 -1.94 -12.96
N GLY A 198 -11.97 -1.55 -12.32
CA GLY A 198 -12.74 -2.41 -11.44
C GLY A 198 -12.16 -2.52 -10.02
N PRO A 199 -12.84 -3.27 -9.13
CA PRO A 199 -12.38 -3.51 -7.76
C PRO A 199 -11.10 -4.36 -7.77
N CYS A 200 -10.21 -4.09 -6.81
CA CYS A 200 -9.00 -4.86 -6.60
C CYS A 200 -8.70 -4.97 -5.10
N ASP A 201 -7.94 -6.00 -4.72
CA ASP A 201 -7.63 -6.27 -3.31
C ASP A 201 -6.37 -5.51 -2.83
N CYS A 202 -5.65 -4.88 -3.76
CA CYS A 202 -4.40 -4.16 -3.50
C CYS A 202 -4.55 -2.65 -3.26
N ARG A 203 -5.68 -2.04 -3.62
CA ARG A 203 -5.92 -0.60 -3.38
C ARG A 203 -6.23 -0.38 -1.90
N LYS A 204 -5.45 0.47 -1.22
CA LYS A 204 -5.69 0.85 0.18
C LYS A 204 -7.14 1.35 0.36
N PRO A 205 -7.89 0.87 1.37
CA PRO A 205 -7.43 0.12 2.56
C PRO A 205 -7.26 -1.41 2.38
N GLY A 206 -7.30 -1.92 1.14
CA GLY A 206 -6.99 -3.33 0.84
C GLY A 206 -5.59 -3.75 1.29
N ILE A 207 -5.48 -5.00 1.73
CA ILE A 207 -4.32 -5.53 2.47
C ILE A 207 -3.30 -6.26 1.58
N ALA A 208 -3.62 -6.57 0.32
CA ALA A 208 -2.83 -7.49 -0.50
C ALA A 208 -1.37 -7.02 -0.71
N LEU A 209 -1.12 -5.70 -0.82
CA LEU A 209 0.25 -5.17 -0.93
C LEU A 209 1.04 -5.29 0.37
N TYR A 210 0.37 -5.15 1.52
CA TYR A 210 1.00 -5.33 2.83
C TYR A 210 1.36 -6.80 3.04
N GLU A 211 0.45 -7.73 2.74
CA GLU A 211 0.73 -9.17 2.81
C GLU A 211 1.92 -9.57 1.94
N GLN A 212 2.00 -9.00 0.74
CA GLN A 212 3.14 -9.22 -0.16
C GLN A 212 4.44 -8.70 0.46
N ALA A 213 4.45 -7.46 0.93
CA ALA A 213 5.62 -6.88 1.58
C ALA A 213 6.06 -7.67 2.84
N ILE A 214 5.09 -8.15 3.64
CA ILE A 214 5.34 -8.96 4.83
C ILE A 214 6.09 -10.24 4.47
N ARG A 215 5.65 -10.94 3.43
CA ARG A 215 6.33 -12.14 2.92
C ARG A 215 7.70 -11.83 2.33
N ASP A 216 7.79 -10.80 1.48
CA ASP A 216 9.00 -10.45 0.74
C ASP A 216 10.16 -10.00 1.65
N HIS A 217 9.85 -9.51 2.86
CA HIS A 217 10.81 -8.93 3.79
C HIS A 217 10.87 -9.62 5.17
N ALA A 218 10.13 -10.71 5.38
CA ALA A 218 10.03 -11.45 6.64
C ALA A 218 9.67 -10.52 7.82
N ILE A 219 8.56 -9.81 7.69
CA ILE A 219 8.13 -8.76 8.64
C ILE A 219 7.21 -9.33 9.72
N ASP A 220 7.41 -8.90 10.96
CA ASP A 220 6.43 -9.02 12.04
C ASP A 220 5.43 -7.86 11.95
N ALA A 221 4.29 -8.12 11.32
CA ALA A 221 3.29 -7.09 11.06
C ALA A 221 2.62 -6.58 12.35
N ALA A 222 2.47 -7.43 13.37
CA ALA A 222 1.87 -7.05 14.63
C ALA A 222 2.73 -6.02 15.38
N ARG A 223 4.06 -6.10 15.24
CA ARG A 223 4.99 -5.12 15.81
C ARG A 223 5.30 -3.94 14.89
N SER A 224 4.72 -3.91 13.68
CA SER A 224 5.02 -2.88 12.68
C SER A 224 4.14 -1.63 12.81
N GLY A 225 4.67 -0.50 12.36
CA GLY A 225 3.93 0.76 12.22
C GLY A 225 3.30 0.89 10.82
N PHE A 226 2.07 1.39 10.76
CA PHE A 226 1.34 1.71 9.53
C PHE A 226 0.98 3.20 9.60
N ILE A 227 1.64 4.01 8.78
CA ILE A 227 1.66 5.46 8.94
C ILE A 227 1.29 6.13 7.63
N GLY A 228 0.35 7.07 7.68
CA GLY A 228 -0.07 7.85 6.52
C GLY A 228 -0.94 9.04 6.92
N ASP A 229 -1.32 9.85 5.95
CA ASP A 229 -2.16 11.05 6.16
C ASP A 229 -3.66 10.78 6.02
N ARG A 230 -4.04 9.59 5.54
CA ARG A 230 -5.44 9.16 5.41
C ARG A 230 -5.75 7.96 6.28
N TRP A 231 -7.02 7.83 6.67
CA TRP A 231 -7.52 6.67 7.41
C TRP A 231 -7.25 5.37 6.66
N ARG A 232 -7.38 5.38 5.32
CA ARG A 232 -7.13 4.21 4.47
C ARG A 232 -5.69 3.68 4.56
N ASP A 233 -4.73 4.50 4.99
CA ASP A 233 -3.32 4.11 5.09
C ASP A 233 -3.02 3.40 6.41
N VAL A 234 -3.75 3.75 7.46
CA VAL A 234 -3.57 3.24 8.82
C VAL A 234 -4.52 2.11 9.16
N ALA A 235 -5.69 2.04 8.50
CA ALA A 235 -6.68 0.98 8.67
C ALA A 235 -6.14 -0.45 8.53
N PRO A 236 -5.19 -0.75 7.62
CA PRO A 236 -4.59 -2.08 7.51
C PRO A 236 -3.96 -2.58 8.82
N ALA A 237 -3.51 -1.68 9.70
CA ALA A 237 -2.97 -2.06 11.00
C ALA A 237 -3.97 -2.85 11.86
N LEU A 238 -5.26 -2.52 11.76
CA LEU A 238 -6.32 -3.20 12.50
C LEU A 238 -6.43 -4.67 12.10
N HIS A 239 -6.19 -4.97 10.83
CA HIS A 239 -6.18 -6.34 10.32
C HIS A 239 -4.94 -7.11 10.81
N PHE A 240 -3.76 -6.48 10.79
CA PHE A 240 -2.50 -7.15 11.13
C PHE A 240 -2.14 -7.11 12.63
N GLY A 241 -2.95 -6.47 13.48
CA GLY A 241 -2.62 -6.25 14.89
C GLY A 241 -1.45 -5.26 15.11
N GLY A 242 -1.09 -4.52 14.06
CA GLY A 242 -0.03 -3.53 14.03
C GLY A 242 -0.43 -2.21 14.69
N ARG A 243 0.42 -1.19 14.52
CA ARG A 243 0.15 0.16 15.02
C ARG A 243 -0.22 1.11 13.87
N GLY A 244 -1.51 1.41 13.75
CA GLY A 244 -2.00 2.45 12.83
C GLY A 244 -1.78 3.83 13.45
N ILE A 245 -1.08 4.72 12.75
CA ILE A 245 -0.78 6.07 13.22
C ILE A 245 -1.03 7.08 12.10
N LEU A 246 -2.08 7.87 12.22
CA LEU A 246 -2.41 8.90 11.24
C LEU A 246 -1.61 10.17 11.54
N VAL A 247 -0.99 10.75 10.52
CA VAL A 247 -0.29 12.03 10.58
C VAL A 247 -1.07 13.05 9.76
N PRO A 248 -1.91 13.91 10.38
CA PRO A 248 -2.76 14.82 9.63
C PRO A 248 -1.94 15.82 8.81
N GLY A 249 -2.25 15.93 7.52
CA GLY A 249 -1.75 16.97 6.63
C GLY A 249 -2.83 18.02 6.32
N PRO A 250 -2.49 19.10 5.57
CA PRO A 250 -3.45 20.14 5.18
C PRO A 250 -4.68 19.62 4.42
N GLY A 251 -4.55 18.47 3.75
CA GLY A 251 -5.62 17.83 2.97
C GLY A 251 -6.35 16.70 3.69
N THR A 252 -6.03 16.42 4.96
CA THR A 252 -6.65 15.34 5.72
C THR A 252 -8.05 15.76 6.22
N PRO A 253 -9.12 15.05 5.84
CA PRO A 253 -10.48 15.36 6.27
C PRO A 253 -10.67 15.13 7.77
N LEU A 254 -11.48 15.99 8.40
CA LEU A 254 -11.72 15.93 9.84
C LEU A 254 -12.39 14.62 10.27
N ASP A 255 -13.27 14.06 9.44
CA ASP A 255 -13.90 12.77 9.69
C ASP A 255 -12.88 11.61 9.69
N GLU A 256 -11.86 11.66 8.82
CA GLU A 256 -10.76 10.69 8.83
C GLU A 256 -9.91 10.82 10.11
N ILE A 257 -9.65 12.04 10.59
CA ILE A 257 -8.94 12.30 11.86
C ILE A 257 -9.74 11.75 13.04
N ASN A 258 -11.03 12.10 13.13
CA ASN A 258 -11.91 11.64 14.22
C ASN A 258 -11.99 10.11 14.24
N ARG A 259 -12.09 9.49 13.06
CA ARG A 259 -12.08 8.03 12.94
C ARG A 259 -10.76 7.43 13.39
N ALA A 260 -9.63 8.01 12.99
CA ALA A 260 -8.32 7.55 13.43
C ALA A 260 -8.10 7.73 14.95
N GLN A 261 -8.69 8.76 15.59
CA GLN A 261 -8.65 8.91 17.05
C GLN A 261 -9.45 7.81 17.77
N ALA A 262 -10.53 7.31 17.16
CA ALA A 262 -11.36 6.25 17.74
C ALA A 262 -10.75 4.85 17.56
N GLU A 263 -10.12 4.59 16.40
CA GLU A 263 -9.67 3.23 16.03
C GLU A 263 -8.14 3.05 16.11
N CYS A 264 -7.36 4.12 16.07
CA CYS A 264 -5.91 4.12 15.89
C CYS A 264 -5.24 5.20 16.77
N ARG A 265 -4.01 5.60 16.44
CA ARG A 265 -3.33 6.77 17.03
C ARG A 265 -3.29 7.92 16.03
N VAL A 266 -3.28 9.15 16.53
CA VAL A 266 -2.95 10.34 15.72
C VAL A 266 -1.67 10.96 16.28
N ALA A 267 -0.75 11.32 15.39
CA ALA A 267 0.51 11.97 15.74
C ALA A 267 0.66 13.29 14.97
N PRO A 268 1.27 14.32 15.57
CA PRO A 268 1.39 15.63 14.93
C PRO A 268 2.43 15.67 13.80
N THR A 269 3.40 14.75 13.79
CA THR A 269 4.47 14.69 12.80
C THR A 269 4.82 13.23 12.47
N LEU A 270 5.47 13.02 11.31
CA LEU A 270 5.98 11.70 10.94
C LEU A 270 7.01 11.18 11.93
N GLN A 271 7.87 12.06 12.47
CA GLN A 271 8.84 11.67 13.50
C GLN A 271 8.15 11.13 14.75
N ALA A 272 7.17 11.87 15.28
CA ALA A 272 6.41 11.43 16.46
C ALA A 272 5.63 10.13 16.18
N ALA A 273 5.16 9.92 14.95
CA ALA A 273 4.52 8.66 14.57
C ALA A 273 5.50 7.49 14.55
N ILE A 274 6.73 7.69 14.04
CA ILE A 274 7.76 6.65 14.00
C ILE A 274 8.23 6.32 15.42
N GLU A 275 8.51 7.31 16.26
CA GLU A 275 8.86 7.12 17.67
C GLU A 275 7.77 6.32 18.41
N ALA A 276 6.50 6.71 18.23
CA ALA A 276 5.35 6.00 18.76
C ALA A 276 5.25 4.53 18.31
N ALA A 277 5.57 4.24 17.04
CA ALA A 277 5.58 2.87 16.52
C ALA A 277 6.71 2.05 17.15
N ILE A 278 7.90 2.64 17.29
CA ILE A 278 9.08 2.02 17.90
C ILE A 278 8.82 1.71 19.37
N GLU A 279 8.35 2.69 20.15
CA GLU A 279 8.01 2.54 21.57
C GLU A 279 7.03 1.38 21.78
N ALA A 280 5.96 1.34 20.98
CA ALA A 280 4.94 0.29 21.07
C ALA A 280 5.48 -1.11 20.74
N ALA A 281 6.47 -1.22 19.85
CA ALA A 281 7.06 -2.50 19.48
C ALA A 281 8.11 -3.01 20.47
N ILE A 282 8.78 -2.10 21.19
CA ILE A 282 9.72 -2.42 22.27
C ILE A 282 8.95 -2.80 23.54
N GLY A 283 7.91 -2.03 23.90
CA GLY A 283 7.09 -2.29 25.09
C GLY A 283 6.27 -3.58 25.07
N ARG A 284 6.19 -4.28 23.93
CA ARG A 284 5.58 -5.63 23.81
C ARG A 284 6.57 -6.77 24.07
N VAL A 285 7.86 -6.47 24.20
CA VAL A 285 8.93 -7.46 24.42
C VAL A 285 9.27 -7.60 25.92
N ALA A 286 8.88 -6.61 26.73
CA ALA A 286 8.98 -6.63 28.20
C ALA A 286 7.68 -7.14 28.83
#